data_AF-A0AAV0NU79-F1
#
_entry.id   AF-A0AAV0NU79-F1
#
_cell.length_a   1.000
_cell.length_b   1.000
_cell.length_c   1.000
_cell.angle_alpha   90.00
_cell.angle_beta   90.00
_cell.angle_gamma   90.00
#
_symmetry.space_group_name_H-M   'P 1'
#
loop_
_entity.id
_entity.type
_entity.pdbx_description
1 polymer ?
#
loop_
_entity_poly.entity_id
_entity_poly.type
_entity_poly.pdbx_seq_one_letter_code
_entity_poly.pdbx_strand_id
1 'polypeptide(L)'
;VSSNDREAKNTNRYVVEYDQLYEDGSGEKLQQETLNWIQLRPPPPPPEKKKVQFKFGDEVEAFYSDGWWEGAITAEHSGGKFAVFLRGFEEQIVFEEKDLRLPVEWVMKFTQGMQVEVLTDEDGLKGAWFAATIIEPSGEDKYLIEYKTLRNDDDTEFLREVIRACNIRPCPPKIIVVDGFKVWDAVDAYYNEGWWVGVIAK
;
A
#
# COMPACT_ATOMS: atom_id res chain seq x y z
N VAL A 1 14.80 -27.54 -38.79
CA VAL A 1 15.32 -26.17 -38.51
C VAL A 1 14.45 -25.22 -39.32
N SER A 2 13.61 -24.36 -38.78
CA SER A 2 13.11 -24.13 -37.43
C SER A 2 11.70 -23.56 -37.60
N SER A 3 10.81 -23.96 -36.70
CA SER A 3 9.44 -23.47 -36.58
C SER A 3 9.46 -21.98 -36.25
N ASN A 4 8.78 -21.19 -37.07
CA ASN A 4 8.51 -19.79 -36.78
C ASN A 4 7.23 -19.78 -35.92
N ASP A 5 7.38 -20.07 -34.63
CA ASP A 5 6.29 -20.01 -33.68
C ASP A 5 5.94 -18.55 -33.40
N ARG A 6 4.65 -18.30 -33.56
CA ARG A 6 3.94 -17.04 -33.31
C ARG A 6 4.29 -16.53 -31.93
N GLU A 7 5.01 -15.41 -31.89
CA GLU A 7 5.11 -14.55 -30.71
C GLU A 7 3.71 -14.03 -30.40
N ALA A 8 3.00 -14.77 -29.53
CA ALA A 8 1.68 -14.42 -29.07
C ALA A 8 1.78 -13.06 -28.36
N LYS A 9 1.15 -12.05 -28.96
CA LYS A 9 0.93 -10.73 -28.37
C LYS A 9 0.11 -10.90 -27.09
N ASN A 10 0.78 -11.12 -25.96
CA ASN A 10 0.12 -11.10 -24.67
C ASN A 10 -0.03 -9.64 -24.23
N THR A 11 -1.10 -8.99 -24.71
CA THR A 11 -1.48 -7.64 -24.31
C THR A 11 -2.15 -7.71 -22.93
N ASN A 12 -1.37 -8.01 -21.90
CA ASN A 12 -1.81 -7.99 -20.50
C ASN A 12 -1.88 -6.53 -20.02
N ARG A 13 -2.93 -5.83 -20.46
CA ARG A 13 -3.26 -4.46 -20.06
C ARG A 13 -4.53 -4.48 -19.23
N TYR A 14 -4.51 -3.80 -18.11
CA TYR A 14 -5.63 -3.67 -17.17
C TYR A 14 -5.98 -2.21 -17.02
N VAL A 15 -7.26 -1.90 -16.85
CA VAL A 15 -7.68 -0.56 -16.43
C VAL A 15 -7.71 -0.54 -14.91
N VAL A 16 -6.95 0.36 -14.29
CA VAL A 16 -7.00 0.60 -12.85
C VAL A 16 -7.70 1.92 -12.61
N GLU A 17 -8.68 1.91 -11.71
CA GLU A 17 -9.27 3.11 -11.13
C GLU A 17 -8.58 3.36 -9.78
N TYR A 18 -8.05 4.56 -9.58
CA TYR A 18 -7.34 4.94 -8.35
C TYR A 18 -8.31 5.47 -7.31
N ASP A 19 -8.13 5.08 -6.05
CA ASP A 19 -9.10 5.41 -4.99
C ASP A 19 -9.05 6.89 -4.55
N GLN A 20 -7.91 7.57 -4.74
CA GLN A 20 -7.65 8.93 -4.22
C GLN A 20 -7.17 9.93 -5.28
N LEU A 21 -7.09 9.54 -6.54
CA LEU A 21 -6.73 10.45 -7.63
C LEU A 21 -7.98 10.79 -8.44
N TYR A 22 -8.24 12.08 -8.63
CA TYR A 22 -9.39 12.58 -9.38
C TYR A 22 -8.93 13.21 -10.70
N GLU A 23 -9.67 12.97 -11.79
CA GLU A 23 -9.28 13.44 -13.14
C GLU A 23 -9.16 14.97 -13.26
N ASP A 24 -9.95 15.71 -12.49
CA ASP A 24 -10.14 17.15 -12.65
C ASP A 24 -10.04 17.94 -11.34
N GLY A 25 -9.59 17.29 -10.25
CA GLY A 25 -9.51 17.89 -8.92
C GLY A 25 -10.86 18.29 -8.31
N SER A 26 -11.99 17.95 -8.95
CA SER A 26 -13.35 18.27 -8.46
C SER A 26 -13.82 17.35 -7.33
N GLY A 27 -13.20 16.17 -7.21
CA GLY A 27 -13.63 15.12 -6.28
C GLY A 27 -14.75 14.22 -6.83
N GLU A 28 -15.23 14.42 -8.06
CA GLU A 28 -16.39 13.67 -8.59
C GLU A 28 -16.03 12.46 -9.46
N LYS A 29 -14.85 12.47 -10.11
CA LYS A 29 -14.44 11.40 -11.02
C LYS A 29 -13.03 10.91 -10.73
N LEU A 30 -12.91 9.63 -10.37
CA LEU A 30 -11.63 8.98 -10.13
C LEU A 30 -10.86 8.78 -11.43
N GLN A 31 -9.56 8.96 -11.34
CA GLN A 31 -8.63 8.80 -12.45
C GLN A 31 -8.50 7.31 -12.79
N GLN A 32 -8.58 7.01 -14.09
CA GLN A 32 -8.35 5.67 -14.63
C GLN A 32 -7.10 5.66 -15.50
N GLU A 33 -6.31 4.59 -15.40
CA GLU A 33 -5.13 4.39 -16.26
C GLU A 33 -5.06 2.97 -16.81
N THR A 34 -4.59 2.83 -18.05
CA THR A 34 -4.41 1.51 -18.68
C THR A 34 -2.97 1.03 -18.46
N LEU A 35 -2.79 0.17 -17.45
CA LEU A 35 -1.49 -0.29 -17.01
C LEU A 35 -1.15 -1.68 -17.54
N ASN A 36 0.13 -1.92 -17.80
CA ASN A 36 0.64 -3.25 -18.07
C ASN A 36 0.73 -4.07 -16.76
N TRP A 37 0.58 -5.39 -16.83
CA TRP A 37 0.71 -6.27 -15.66
C TRP A 37 1.99 -6.08 -14.82
N ILE A 38 3.10 -5.64 -15.43
CA ILE A 38 4.37 -5.37 -14.73
C ILE A 38 4.25 -4.16 -13.78
N GLN A 39 3.28 -3.27 -14.04
CA GLN A 39 3.00 -2.07 -13.25
C GLN A 39 1.94 -2.32 -12.17
N LEU A 40 1.51 -3.58 -11.99
CA LEU A 40 0.53 -3.98 -10.99
C LEU A 40 1.14 -5.01 -10.06
N ARG A 41 0.77 -4.94 -8.79
CA ARG A 41 1.13 -5.98 -7.83
C ARG A 41 -0.03 -6.23 -6.87
N PRO A 42 -0.15 -7.45 -6.34
CA PRO A 42 -1.06 -7.72 -5.24
C PRO A 42 -0.73 -6.80 -4.05
N PRO A 43 -1.73 -6.37 -3.26
CA PRO A 43 -1.47 -5.72 -1.98
C PRO A 43 -0.59 -6.65 -1.13
N PRO A 44 0.26 -6.09 -0.26
CA PRO A 44 1.15 -6.88 0.58
C PRO A 44 0.35 -8.00 1.26
N PRO A 45 0.87 -9.25 1.25
CA PRO A 45 0.13 -10.37 1.82
C PRO A 45 -0.22 -10.02 3.27
N PRO A 46 -1.47 -10.23 3.71
CA PRO A 46 -1.78 -10.12 5.12
C PRO A 46 -0.77 -10.99 5.89
N PRO A 47 -0.22 -10.50 7.03
CA PRO A 47 0.75 -11.27 7.78
C PRO A 47 0.21 -12.69 8.01
N GLU A 48 1.09 -13.70 7.91
CA GLU A 48 0.72 -15.12 7.89
C GLU A 48 -0.46 -15.41 8.80
N LYS A 49 -1.48 -16.11 8.27
CA LYS A 49 -2.69 -16.54 8.99
C LYS A 49 -2.33 -17.45 10.17
N LYS A 50 -1.75 -16.89 11.23
CA LYS A 50 -2.03 -17.37 12.57
C LYS A 50 -3.53 -17.17 12.74
N LYS A 51 -4.25 -18.19 13.23
CA LYS A 51 -5.60 -17.97 13.73
C LYS A 51 -5.48 -17.02 14.90
N VAL A 52 -5.64 -15.73 14.65
CA VAL A 52 -5.63 -14.69 15.67
C VAL A 52 -7.02 -14.68 16.26
N GLN A 53 -7.12 -14.93 17.56
CA GLN A 53 -8.36 -14.71 18.29
C GLN A 53 -8.31 -13.30 18.85
N PHE A 54 -9.00 -12.39 18.18
CA PHE A 54 -9.15 -11.02 18.66
C PHE A 54 -9.98 -10.97 19.94
N LYS A 55 -9.64 -10.03 20.83
CA LYS A 55 -10.35 -9.79 22.10
C LYS A 55 -10.41 -8.30 22.41
N PHE A 56 -11.26 -7.95 23.38
CA PHE A 56 -11.30 -6.59 23.93
C PHE A 56 -9.89 -6.10 24.32
N GLY A 57 -9.54 -4.89 23.86
CA GLY A 57 -8.28 -4.23 24.13
C GLY A 57 -7.14 -4.56 23.15
N ASP A 58 -7.35 -5.46 22.19
CA ASP A 58 -6.34 -5.66 21.13
C ASP A 58 -6.27 -4.44 20.21
N GLU A 59 -5.05 -4.00 19.90
CA GLU A 59 -4.81 -3.11 18.77
C GLU A 59 -4.99 -3.90 17.47
N VAL A 60 -5.60 -3.27 16.48
CA VAL A 60 -5.94 -3.86 15.18
C VAL A 60 -5.78 -2.84 14.06
N GLU A 61 -5.64 -3.34 12.84
CA GLU A 61 -5.96 -2.56 11.65
C GLU A 61 -7.31 -3.06 11.09
N ALA A 62 -8.24 -2.13 10.89
CA ALA A 62 -9.56 -2.42 10.34
C ALA A 62 -9.65 -1.93 8.90
N PHE A 63 -10.16 -2.79 8.01
CA PHE A 63 -10.42 -2.40 6.63
C PHE A 63 -11.74 -1.60 6.57
N TYR A 64 -11.61 -0.31 6.28
CA TYR A 64 -12.73 0.63 6.25
C TYR A 64 -12.50 1.68 5.17
N SER A 65 -13.53 2.03 4.39
CA SER A 65 -13.41 3.03 3.33
C SER A 65 -12.18 2.83 2.42
N ASP A 66 -12.02 1.59 1.94
CA ASP A 66 -10.96 1.17 1.01
C ASP A 66 -9.51 1.30 1.53
N GLY A 67 -9.35 1.46 2.85
CA GLY A 67 -8.05 1.55 3.51
C GLY A 67 -7.97 0.70 4.78
N TRP A 68 -6.76 0.45 5.26
CA TRP A 68 -6.50 -0.16 6.57
C TRP A 68 -6.25 0.94 7.60
N TRP A 69 -7.02 0.95 8.68
CA TRP A 69 -7.00 1.99 9.70
C TRP A 69 -6.65 1.44 11.07
N GLU A 70 -5.74 2.11 11.75
CA GLU A 70 -5.36 1.77 13.13
C GLU A 70 -6.54 2.01 14.08
N GLY A 71 -6.79 1.02 14.94
CA GLY A 71 -7.77 1.14 16.00
C GLY A 71 -7.60 0.12 17.11
N ALA A 72 -8.43 0.24 18.14
CA ALA A 72 -8.44 -0.68 19.26
C ALA A 72 -9.82 -1.31 19.44
N ILE A 73 -9.86 -2.62 19.73
CA ILE A 73 -11.12 -3.30 20.05
C ILE A 73 -11.63 -2.80 21.39
N THR A 74 -12.84 -2.28 21.38
CA THR A 74 -13.55 -1.67 22.51
C THR A 74 -14.81 -2.43 22.91
N ALA A 75 -15.25 -3.41 22.13
CA ALA A 75 -16.26 -4.38 22.55
C ALA A 75 -16.22 -5.66 21.69
N GLU A 76 -16.65 -6.77 22.28
CA GLU A 76 -16.87 -8.05 21.60
C GLU A 76 -18.38 -8.31 21.45
N HIS A 77 -18.81 -8.70 20.25
CA HIS A 77 -20.19 -9.02 19.93
C HIS A 77 -20.34 -10.48 19.49
N SER A 78 -21.58 -11.00 19.55
CA SER A 78 -21.86 -12.35 19.07
C SER A 78 -21.63 -12.48 17.57
N GLY A 79 -21.18 -13.66 17.14
CA GLY A 79 -20.95 -13.95 15.72
C GLY A 79 -19.60 -13.48 15.17
N GLY A 80 -18.57 -13.28 16.01
CA GLY A 80 -17.23 -12.92 15.55
C GLY A 80 -17.12 -11.47 15.07
N LYS A 81 -17.85 -10.57 15.75
CA LYS A 81 -17.89 -9.14 15.45
C LYS A 81 -17.26 -8.35 16.60
N PHE A 82 -16.56 -7.28 16.27
CA PHE A 82 -15.81 -6.48 17.22
C PHE A 82 -16.08 -5.01 16.97
N ALA A 83 -16.39 -4.25 18.02
CA ALA A 83 -16.39 -2.80 17.94
C ALA A 83 -14.95 -2.31 18.04
N VAL A 84 -14.49 -1.53 17.07
CA VAL A 84 -13.15 -0.97 16.99
C VAL A 84 -13.26 0.55 17.02
N PHE A 85 -12.48 1.19 17.88
CA PHE A 85 -12.30 2.63 17.88
C PHE A 85 -11.16 2.98 16.92
N LEU A 86 -11.48 3.60 15.78
CA LEU A 86 -10.52 4.05 14.78
C LEU A 86 -9.88 5.36 15.22
N ARG A 87 -8.57 5.34 15.49
CA ARG A 87 -7.86 6.50 16.07
C ARG A 87 -7.83 7.70 15.13
N GLY A 88 -7.72 7.47 13.83
CA GLY A 88 -7.67 8.54 12.82
C GLY A 88 -8.98 9.30 12.62
N PHE A 89 -10.11 8.71 13.01
CA PHE A 89 -11.44 9.30 12.86
C PHE A 89 -12.12 9.63 14.19
N GLU A 90 -11.53 9.18 15.30
CA GLU A 90 -12.15 9.22 16.64
C GLU A 90 -13.56 8.57 16.66
N GLU A 91 -13.78 7.57 15.81
CA GLU A 91 -15.08 6.90 15.63
C GLU A 91 -15.03 5.43 16.07
N GLN A 92 -16.15 4.90 16.55
CA GLN A 92 -16.31 3.49 16.90
C GLN A 92 -17.19 2.78 15.88
N ILE A 93 -16.67 1.73 15.24
CA ILE A 93 -17.34 0.99 14.16
C ILE A 93 -17.27 -0.52 14.43
N VAL A 94 -18.30 -1.28 14.05
CA VAL A 94 -18.35 -2.74 14.24
C VAL A 94 -17.87 -3.45 12.98
N PHE A 95 -16.85 -4.30 13.14
CA PHE A 95 -16.21 -5.07 12.06
C PHE A 95 -16.38 -6.58 12.28
N GLU A 96 -16.32 -7.34 11.18
CA GLU A 96 -16.17 -8.80 11.24
C GLU A 96 -14.69 -9.19 11.35
N GLU A 97 -14.39 -10.37 11.88
CA GLU A 97 -13.02 -10.88 11.99
C GLU A 97 -12.23 -10.81 10.67
N LYS A 98 -12.89 -11.02 9.53
CA LYS A 98 -12.26 -10.96 8.19
C LYS A 98 -11.80 -9.56 7.79
N ASP A 99 -12.39 -8.53 8.40
CA ASP A 99 -12.12 -7.11 8.11
C ASP A 99 -11.12 -6.54 9.12
N LEU A 100 -10.63 -7.37 10.05
CA LEU A 100 -9.61 -7.04 11.03
C LEU A 100 -8.33 -7.81 10.72
N ARG A 101 -7.20 -7.16 10.99
CA ARG A 101 -5.91 -7.81 11.05
C ARG A 101 -5.16 -7.34 12.27
N LEU A 102 -4.19 -8.15 12.71
CA LEU A 102 -3.18 -7.63 13.63
C LEU A 102 -2.52 -6.42 12.99
N PRO A 103 -2.25 -5.35 13.75
CA PRO A 103 -1.45 -4.25 13.28
C PRO A 103 -0.17 -4.87 12.74
N VAL A 104 0.12 -4.61 11.46
CA VAL A 104 1.42 -4.98 10.92
C VAL A 104 2.41 -4.01 11.57
N GLU A 105 2.84 -4.31 12.78
CA GLU A 105 4.11 -3.81 13.26
C GLU A 105 5.15 -4.43 12.34
N TRP A 106 5.51 -3.70 11.29
CA TRP A 106 6.87 -3.77 10.83
C TRP A 106 7.73 -3.30 12.01
N VAL A 107 8.01 -4.19 12.99
CA VAL A 107 9.18 -4.04 13.87
C VAL A 107 10.41 -4.35 13.00
N MET A 108 10.50 -3.66 11.87
CA MET A 108 11.64 -3.67 11.00
C MET A 108 12.47 -2.50 11.46
N LYS A 109 13.51 -2.81 12.22
CA LYS A 109 14.67 -1.95 12.19
C LYS A 109 15.21 -1.99 10.77
N PHE A 110 14.93 -0.93 10.02
CA PHE A 110 15.49 -0.78 8.71
C PHE A 110 17.00 -0.54 8.86
N THR A 111 17.80 -1.28 8.11
CA THR A 111 19.24 -1.11 8.10
C THR A 111 19.65 -0.28 6.90
N GLN A 112 20.78 0.42 7.03
CA GLN A 112 21.38 1.18 5.95
C GLN A 112 21.51 0.33 4.67
N GLY A 113 21.10 0.90 3.54
CA GLY A 113 21.10 0.27 2.22
C GLY A 113 19.82 -0.51 1.88
N MET A 114 18.92 -0.76 2.84
CA MET A 114 17.65 -1.42 2.54
C MET A 114 16.82 -0.61 1.53
N GLN A 115 16.25 -1.33 0.58
CA GLN A 115 15.33 -0.78 -0.42
C GLN A 115 13.92 -0.84 0.14
N VAL A 116 13.29 0.33 0.22
CA VAL A 116 11.99 0.52 0.87
C VAL A 116 11.08 1.34 -0.02
N GLU A 117 9.84 1.48 0.40
CA GLU A 117 8.88 2.41 -0.16
C GLU A 117 8.34 3.30 0.95
N VAL A 118 8.16 4.58 0.62
CA VAL A 118 7.83 5.64 1.56
C VAL A 118 6.50 6.26 1.18
N LEU A 119 5.59 6.35 2.14
CA LEU A 119 4.36 7.12 2.01
C LEU A 119 4.67 8.59 2.30
N THR A 120 4.43 9.46 1.32
CA THR A 120 4.53 10.91 1.50
C THR A 120 3.18 11.50 1.90
N ASP A 121 3.24 12.52 2.76
CA ASP A 121 2.09 13.36 3.12
C ASP A 121 2.05 14.69 2.34
N GLU A 122 2.95 14.90 1.37
CA GLU A 122 2.97 16.10 0.55
C GLU A 122 1.69 16.25 -0.31
N ASP A 123 1.17 17.47 -0.34
CA ASP A 123 -0.03 17.82 -1.11
C ASP A 123 0.17 17.53 -2.61
N GLY A 124 -0.73 16.72 -3.17
CA GLY A 124 -0.66 16.26 -4.57
C GLY A 124 0.02 14.91 -4.78
N LEU A 125 0.75 14.40 -3.78
CA LEU A 125 1.36 13.05 -3.79
C LEU A 125 0.82 12.13 -2.68
N LYS A 126 -0.07 12.67 -1.84
CA LYS A 126 -0.79 11.94 -0.79
C LYS A 126 -1.47 10.69 -1.35
N GLY A 127 -1.13 9.54 -0.78
CA GLY A 127 -1.67 8.22 -1.17
C GLY A 127 -0.73 7.37 -2.02
N ALA A 128 0.41 7.91 -2.48
CA ALA A 128 1.44 7.15 -3.20
C ALA A 128 2.61 6.70 -2.32
N TRP A 129 3.17 5.55 -2.69
CA TRP A 129 4.40 5.02 -2.12
C TRP A 129 5.58 5.16 -3.08
N PHE A 130 6.60 5.91 -2.68
CA PHE A 130 7.78 6.19 -3.50
C PHE A 130 8.94 5.29 -3.13
N ALA A 131 9.64 4.78 -4.13
CA ALA A 131 10.80 3.92 -3.89
C ALA A 131 11.97 4.73 -3.31
N ALA A 132 12.57 4.22 -2.23
CA ALA A 132 13.66 4.88 -1.52
C ALA A 132 14.71 3.87 -1.01
N THR A 133 15.82 4.40 -0.54
CA THR A 133 16.88 3.67 0.16
C THR A 133 17.05 4.23 1.56
N ILE A 134 17.17 3.35 2.55
CA ILE A 134 17.49 3.73 3.92
C ILE A 134 18.95 4.18 3.97
N ILE A 135 19.21 5.42 4.37
CA ILE A 135 20.56 5.96 4.53
C ILE A 135 21.06 5.68 5.95
N GLU A 136 20.32 6.09 6.96
CA GLU A 136 20.68 5.84 8.37
C GLU A 136 19.49 6.02 9.32
N PRO A 137 19.51 5.39 10.52
CA PRO A 137 18.58 5.72 11.58
C PRO A 137 18.76 7.18 12.05
N SER A 138 17.65 7.88 12.26
CA SER A 138 17.62 9.28 12.68
C SER A 138 16.76 9.46 13.95
N GLY A 139 16.92 8.54 14.92
CA GLY A 139 16.15 8.51 16.16
C GLY A 139 15.61 7.11 16.48
N GLU A 140 14.63 7.05 17.38
CA GLU A 140 14.02 5.79 17.82
C GLU A 140 13.04 5.22 16.78
N ASP A 141 12.28 6.08 16.09
CA ASP A 141 11.24 5.72 15.11
C ASP A 141 11.42 6.41 13.74
N LYS A 142 12.61 6.93 13.42
CA LYS A 142 12.86 7.70 12.18
C LYS A 142 14.08 7.22 11.43
N TYR A 143 14.04 7.39 10.12
CA TYR A 143 15.13 7.06 9.22
C TYR A 143 15.34 8.20 8.24
N LEU A 144 16.61 8.55 8.02
CA LEU A 144 16.99 9.33 6.84
C LEU A 144 16.91 8.39 5.63
N ILE A 145 16.12 8.77 4.63
CA ILE A 145 15.97 8.04 3.38
C ILE A 145 16.43 8.89 2.21
N GLU A 146 16.73 8.24 1.10
CA GLU A 146 16.99 8.88 -0.20
C GLU A 146 16.02 8.27 -1.23
N TYR A 147 15.19 9.10 -1.85
CA TYR A 147 14.29 8.65 -2.91
C TYR A 147 15.06 8.26 -4.16
N LYS A 148 14.49 7.35 -4.97
CA LYS A 148 15.13 6.87 -6.20
C LYS A 148 14.80 7.70 -7.43
N THR A 149 13.73 8.48 -7.38
CA THR A 149 13.20 9.21 -8.53
C THR A 149 13.01 10.69 -8.21
N LEU A 150 12.57 11.01 -6.99
CA LEU A 150 12.42 12.39 -6.52
C LEU A 150 13.78 13.09 -6.35
N ARG A 151 13.83 14.34 -6.79
CA ARG A 151 15.01 15.22 -6.80
C ARG A 151 14.81 16.36 -5.80
N ASN A 152 15.90 16.96 -5.33
CA ASN A 152 15.84 18.19 -4.55
C ASN A 152 15.38 19.39 -5.40
N ASP A 153 15.07 20.52 -4.76
CA ASP A 153 14.57 21.74 -5.42
C ASP A 153 15.48 22.26 -6.54
N ASP A 154 16.79 22.01 -6.43
CA ASP A 154 17.81 22.42 -7.40
C ASP A 154 18.02 21.40 -8.54
N ASP A 155 17.32 20.26 -8.52
CA ASP A 155 17.44 19.12 -9.45
C ASP A 155 18.88 18.58 -9.59
N THR A 156 19.67 18.68 -8.52
CA THR A 156 21.09 18.29 -8.51
C THR A 156 21.33 16.91 -7.94
N GLU A 157 20.58 16.56 -6.90
CA GLU A 157 20.73 15.31 -6.14
C GLU A 157 19.36 14.67 -5.91
N PHE A 158 19.37 13.39 -5.53
CA PHE A 158 18.13 12.74 -5.09
C PHE A 158 17.67 13.30 -3.76
N LEU A 159 16.35 13.46 -3.62
CA LEU A 159 15.74 14.02 -2.42
C LEU A 159 16.02 13.12 -1.22
N ARG A 160 16.42 13.72 -0.10
CA ARG A 160 16.62 13.04 1.18
C ARG A 160 15.74 13.65 2.26
N GLU A 161 15.07 12.79 3.02
CA GLU A 161 14.14 13.22 4.05
C GLU A 161 14.20 12.32 5.28
N VAL A 162 13.83 12.87 6.43
CA VAL A 162 13.70 12.11 7.67
C VAL A 162 12.25 11.65 7.81
N ILE A 163 12.04 10.35 7.66
CA ILE A 163 10.71 9.75 7.59
C ILE A 163 10.47 8.87 8.82
N ARG A 164 9.26 8.90 9.34
CA ARG A 164 8.84 8.02 10.45
C ARG A 164 8.69 6.58 9.95
N ALA A 165 9.07 5.62 10.78
CA ALA A 165 9.02 4.19 10.48
C ALA A 165 7.61 3.73 10.01
N CYS A 166 6.55 4.35 10.53
CA CYS A 166 5.16 4.06 10.13
C CYS A 166 4.85 4.42 8.67
N ASN A 167 5.63 5.31 8.07
CA ASN A 167 5.48 5.72 6.67
C ASN A 167 6.44 4.95 5.75
N ILE A 168 7.10 3.90 6.25
CA ILE A 168 8.08 3.11 5.48
C ILE A 168 7.62 1.65 5.44
N ARG A 169 7.61 1.06 4.25
CA ARG A 169 7.40 -0.39 4.06
C ARG A 169 8.54 -1.01 3.24
N PRO A 170 8.84 -2.30 3.39
CA PRO A 170 9.74 -2.98 2.46
C PRO A 170 9.18 -2.97 1.04
N CYS A 171 10.07 -2.98 0.04
CA CYS A 171 9.63 -3.31 -1.32
C CYS A 171 8.95 -4.69 -1.31
N PRO A 172 7.80 -4.85 -1.98
CA PRO A 172 7.11 -6.13 -2.00
C PRO A 172 7.99 -7.23 -2.59
N PRO A 173 7.78 -8.48 -2.13
CA PRO A 173 8.38 -9.62 -2.79
C PRO A 173 8.00 -9.62 -4.28
N LYS A 174 8.93 -10.00 -5.16
CA LYS A 174 8.60 -10.22 -6.57
C LYS A 174 7.70 -11.45 -6.69
N ILE A 175 6.39 -11.27 -6.57
CA ILE A 175 5.39 -12.32 -6.74
C ILE A 175 5.11 -12.44 -8.25
N ILE A 176 5.42 -13.59 -8.83
CA ILE A 176 4.98 -13.92 -10.19
C ILE A 176 3.48 -14.23 -10.10
N VAL A 177 2.64 -13.32 -10.58
CA VAL A 177 1.19 -13.57 -10.67
C VAL A 177 0.96 -14.52 -11.83
N VAL A 178 0.79 -15.81 -11.53
CA VAL A 178 0.74 -16.89 -12.53
C VAL A 178 -0.57 -16.87 -13.32
N ASP A 179 -1.67 -16.38 -12.73
CA ASP A 179 -3.02 -16.47 -13.29
C ASP A 179 -3.62 -15.12 -13.75
N GLY A 180 -2.82 -14.04 -13.76
CA GLY A 180 -3.29 -12.67 -14.04
C GLY A 180 -4.20 -12.10 -12.94
N PHE A 181 -4.63 -10.85 -13.11
CA PHE A 181 -5.58 -10.20 -12.21
C PHE A 181 -7.00 -10.27 -12.78
N LYS A 182 -8.00 -10.28 -11.90
CA LYS A 182 -9.42 -10.29 -12.25
C LYS A 182 -10.05 -8.94 -11.93
N VAL A 183 -11.15 -8.62 -12.62
CA VAL A 183 -11.96 -7.43 -12.28
C VAL A 183 -12.32 -7.48 -10.80
N TRP A 184 -12.18 -6.34 -10.12
CA TRP A 184 -12.32 -6.13 -8.67
C TRP A 184 -11.16 -6.63 -7.79
N ASP A 185 -10.09 -7.20 -8.36
CA ASP A 185 -8.89 -7.43 -7.57
C ASP A 185 -8.31 -6.09 -7.11
N ALA A 186 -8.12 -5.95 -5.79
CA ALA A 186 -7.35 -4.84 -5.23
C ALA A 186 -5.88 -4.99 -5.64
N VAL A 187 -5.27 -3.89 -6.07
CA VAL A 187 -3.89 -3.85 -6.54
C VAL A 187 -3.18 -2.59 -6.07
N ASP A 188 -1.87 -2.68 -5.90
CA ASP A 188 -1.00 -1.51 -5.93
C ASP A 188 -0.58 -1.29 -7.41
N ALA A 189 -0.83 -0.11 -7.95
CA ALA A 189 -0.60 0.28 -9.33
C ALA A 189 0.48 1.37 -9.45
N TYR A 190 1.49 1.17 -10.30
CA TYR A 190 2.59 2.10 -10.46
C TYR A 190 2.25 3.24 -11.43
N TYR A 191 2.20 4.47 -10.90
CA TYR A 191 1.85 5.69 -11.65
C TYR A 191 2.51 6.92 -11.01
N ASN A 192 2.94 7.90 -11.83
CA ASN A 192 3.67 9.09 -11.36
C ASN A 192 4.78 8.78 -10.33
N GLU A 193 5.63 7.81 -10.68
CA GLU A 193 6.78 7.37 -9.89
C GLU A 193 6.48 6.69 -8.53
N GLY A 194 5.21 6.57 -8.15
CA GLY A 194 4.76 5.94 -6.92
C GLY A 194 3.80 4.75 -7.15
N TRP A 195 3.59 3.95 -6.11
CA TRP A 195 2.55 2.91 -6.09
C TRP A 195 1.29 3.44 -5.41
N TRP A 196 0.16 3.31 -6.09
CA TRP A 196 -1.15 3.78 -5.67
C TRP A 196 -2.11 2.62 -5.45
N VAL A 197 -2.98 2.71 -4.46
CA VAL A 197 -4.06 1.73 -4.28
C VAL A 197 -5.13 1.95 -5.35
N GLY A 198 -5.57 0.85 -5.95
CA GLY A 198 -6.69 0.86 -6.87
C GLY A 198 -7.28 -0.53 -7.09
N VAL A 199 -8.28 -0.60 -7.95
CA VAL A 199 -8.98 -1.84 -8.31
C VAL A 199 -8.94 -2.07 -9.80
N ILE A 200 -8.88 -3.34 -10.21
CA ILE A 200 -9.00 -3.71 -11.62
C ILE A 200 -10.42 -3.45 -12.11
N ALA A 201 -10.58 -2.49 -13.01
CA ALA A 201 -11.86 -2.13 -13.61
C ALA A 201 -12.17 -2.93 -14.89
N LYS A 202 -11.15 -3.37 -15.63
CA LYS A 202 -11.31 -4.15 -16.87
C LYS A 202 -10.07 -4.91 -17.29
#